data_AF-A0A522Z4D7-F1
#
_entry.id   AF-A0A522Z4D7-F1
#
_cell.length_a   1.000
_cell.length_b   1.000
_cell.length_c   1.000
_cell.angle_alpha   90.00
_cell.angle_beta   90.00
_cell.angle_gamma   90.00
#
_symmetry.space_group_name_H-M   'P 1'
#
loop_
_entity.id
_entity.type
_entity.pdbx_description
1 polymer ?
#
loop_
_entity_poly.entity_id
_entity_poly.type
_entity_poly.pdbx_seq_one_letter_code
_entity_poly.pdbx_strand_id
1 'polypeptide(L)'
;MNRPLLAALLCLLAAPARADEGMWTFDNIPEDQLFERHGFIPDAAWLEHARLASLRFNDGGSGSFVSPEGLVLTNHHVALGQLQKMSTPERDYVKAGFFARTRGQESPCPDLELNQLVSYEDVTSRVLSGLPKGVPQAQVNDARRAAVAGVEKECSDKGGLRCDVVELYQGGEYWLYRYKKYTDIRLVMTPEVDAAFFGGDPDNFVFPRYDLDFAFFRV
;
A
#
# COMPACT_ATOMS: atom_id res chain seq x y z
N MET A 1 28.98 42.55 8.80
CA MET A 1 28.17 41.93 7.72
C MET A 1 26.73 41.86 8.21
N ASN A 2 25.82 42.64 7.62
CA ASN A 2 24.46 42.80 8.13
C ASN A 2 23.72 41.46 8.06
N ARG A 3 23.30 40.92 9.20
CA ARG A 3 22.49 39.69 9.32
C ARG A 3 21.30 39.61 8.33
N PRO A 4 20.58 40.69 7.99
CA PRO A 4 19.53 40.62 6.96
C PRO A 4 20.07 40.39 5.53
N LEU A 5 21.28 40.87 5.21
CA LEU A 5 21.93 40.63 3.91
C LEU A 5 22.38 39.17 3.77
N LEU A 6 22.79 38.54 4.87
CA LEU A 6 23.18 37.12 4.87
C LEU A 6 21.95 36.20 4.70
N ALA A 7 20.84 36.53 5.35
CA ALA A 7 19.58 35.79 5.22
C ALA A 7 18.98 35.90 3.81
N ALA A 8 19.01 37.09 3.20
CA ALA A 8 18.57 37.28 1.82
C ALA A 8 19.42 36.49 0.81
N LEU A 9 20.74 36.40 1.04
CA LEU A 9 21.66 35.63 0.20
C LEU A 9 21.41 34.10 0.32
N LEU A 10 21.06 33.61 1.51
CA LEU A 10 20.70 32.20 1.75
C LEU A 10 19.37 31.81 1.08
N CYS A 11 18.37 32.69 1.07
CA CYS A 11 17.11 32.46 0.36
C CYS A 11 17.27 32.41 -1.17
N LEU A 12 18.22 33.17 -1.72
CA LEU A 12 18.53 33.16 -3.16
C LEU A 12 19.29 31.90 -3.61
N LEU A 13 19.88 31.15 -2.68
CA LEU A 13 20.59 29.90 -2.94
C LEU A 13 19.70 28.65 -2.80
N ALA A 14 18.45 28.80 -2.36
CA ALA A 14 17.51 27.69 -2.28
C ALA A 14 17.00 27.35 -3.69
N ALA A 15 17.49 26.26 -4.26
CA ALA A 15 16.96 25.71 -5.50
C ALA A 15 15.48 25.31 -5.29
N PRO A 16 14.59 25.51 -6.28
CA PRO A 16 13.22 25.03 -6.19
C PRO A 16 13.24 23.50 -6.08
N ALA A 17 12.65 22.97 -5.00
CA ALA A 17 12.35 21.55 -4.92
C ALA A 17 11.26 21.25 -5.95
N ARG A 18 11.58 20.42 -6.96
CA ARG A 18 10.59 19.84 -7.86
C ARG A 18 10.23 18.47 -7.33
N ALA A 19 8.99 18.33 -6.85
CA ALA A 19 8.43 17.01 -6.59
C ALA A 19 7.96 16.41 -7.92
N ASP A 20 8.18 15.12 -8.10
CA ASP A 20 7.48 14.37 -9.12
C ASP A 20 6.01 14.20 -8.71
N GLU A 21 5.09 14.41 -9.64
CA GLU A 21 3.66 14.32 -9.40
C GLU A 21 3.10 13.00 -9.94
N GLY A 22 2.06 12.49 -9.29
CA GLY A 22 1.19 11.46 -9.82
C GLY A 22 1.26 10.12 -9.07
N MET A 23 0.10 9.50 -8.93
CA MET A 23 -0.07 8.12 -8.50
C MET A 23 -0.58 7.32 -9.69
N TRP A 24 0.32 6.62 -10.37
CA TRP A 24 0.06 5.98 -11.65
C TRP A 24 -0.31 4.50 -11.44
N THR A 25 -1.29 4.03 -12.18
CA THR A 25 -1.64 2.60 -12.20
C THR A 25 -0.64 1.82 -13.06
N PHE A 26 -0.57 0.50 -12.85
CA PHE A 26 0.38 -0.36 -13.59
C PHE A 26 0.12 -0.42 -15.10
N ASP A 27 -1.10 -0.12 -15.54
CA ASP A 27 -1.50 -0.01 -16.96
C ASP A 27 -1.21 1.36 -17.58
N ASN A 28 -0.98 2.40 -16.77
CA ASN A 28 -0.90 3.79 -17.24
C ASN A 28 0.31 4.53 -16.64
N ILE A 29 1.49 3.93 -16.79
CA ILE A 29 2.76 4.51 -16.34
C ILE A 29 3.20 5.61 -17.33
N PRO A 30 3.64 6.80 -16.86
CA PRO A 30 4.02 7.91 -17.72
C PRO A 30 5.45 7.73 -18.24
N GLU A 31 5.64 6.81 -19.18
CA GLU A 31 6.97 6.41 -19.70
C GLU A 31 7.83 7.60 -20.16
N ASP A 32 7.27 8.51 -20.96
CA ASP A 32 8.00 9.69 -21.46
C ASP A 32 8.52 10.55 -20.30
N GLN A 33 7.70 10.79 -19.29
CA GLN A 33 8.08 11.60 -18.13
C GLN A 33 9.15 10.90 -17.29
N LEU A 34 9.05 9.58 -17.10
CA LEU A 34 10.06 8.81 -16.37
C LEU A 34 11.40 8.81 -17.11
N PHE A 35 11.37 8.69 -18.44
CA PHE A 35 12.58 8.74 -19.25
C PHE A 35 13.24 10.11 -19.20
N GLU A 36 12.49 11.19 -19.44
CA GLU A 36 13.03 12.55 -19.46
C GLU A 36 13.65 12.96 -18.12
N ARG A 37 13.07 12.53 -17.00
CA ARG A 37 13.52 12.94 -15.66
C ARG A 37 14.57 12.00 -15.07
N HIS A 38 14.40 10.69 -15.26
CA HIS A 38 15.16 9.66 -14.57
C HIS A 38 15.98 8.77 -15.50
N GLY A 39 15.83 8.92 -16.82
CA GLY A 39 16.51 8.07 -17.80
C GLY A 39 16.08 6.60 -17.74
N PHE A 40 14.88 6.33 -17.20
CA PHE A 40 14.39 4.98 -16.94
C PHE A 40 12.97 4.82 -17.48
N ILE A 41 12.72 3.71 -18.16
CA ILE A 41 11.39 3.26 -18.57
C ILE A 41 11.22 1.84 -18.01
N PRO A 42 10.26 1.60 -17.11
CA PRO A 42 10.00 0.26 -16.60
C PRO A 42 9.32 -0.56 -17.70
N ASP A 43 9.91 -1.69 -18.07
CA ASP A 43 9.26 -2.63 -18.99
C ASP A 43 8.15 -3.43 -18.29
N ALA A 44 7.39 -4.20 -19.07
CA ALA A 44 6.30 -5.00 -18.56
C ALA A 44 6.75 -6.04 -17.51
N ALA A 45 7.94 -6.62 -17.65
CA ALA A 45 8.47 -7.59 -16.70
C ALA A 45 8.83 -6.93 -15.36
N TRP A 46 9.38 -5.72 -15.41
CA TRP A 46 9.66 -4.90 -14.24
C TRP A 46 8.38 -4.52 -13.51
N LEU A 47 7.35 -4.06 -14.24
CA LEU A 47 6.05 -3.70 -13.65
C LEU A 47 5.36 -4.91 -13.04
N GLU A 48 5.40 -6.07 -13.71
CA GLU A 48 4.89 -7.32 -13.16
C GLU A 48 5.63 -7.71 -11.88
N HIS A 49 6.97 -7.62 -11.86
CA HIS A 49 7.76 -7.91 -10.68
C HIS A 49 7.43 -6.97 -9.52
N ALA A 50 7.39 -5.66 -9.76
CA ALA A 50 7.05 -4.65 -8.75
C ALA A 50 5.65 -4.87 -8.18
N ARG A 51 4.67 -5.16 -9.03
CA ARG A 51 3.30 -5.49 -8.62
C ARG A 51 3.24 -6.74 -7.76
N LEU A 52 3.89 -7.82 -8.20
CA LEU A 52 3.90 -9.09 -7.47
C LEU A 52 4.70 -9.01 -6.17
N ALA A 53 5.70 -8.13 -6.07
CA ALA A 53 6.44 -7.90 -4.84
C ALA A 53 5.66 -7.05 -3.82
N SER A 54 4.59 -6.36 -4.23
CA SER A 54 3.83 -5.44 -3.38
C SER A 54 2.63 -6.11 -2.69
N LEU A 55 2.34 -5.67 -1.46
CA LEU A 55 1.27 -6.19 -0.61
C LEU A 55 0.45 -5.06 -0.01
N ARG A 56 -0.88 -5.24 0.01
CA ARG A 56 -1.81 -4.40 0.78
C ARG A 56 -2.09 -5.08 2.13
N PHE A 57 -1.85 -4.35 3.21
CA PHE A 57 -2.31 -4.71 4.55
C PHE A 57 -3.80 -4.34 4.67
N ASN A 58 -4.66 -5.29 5.04
CA ASN A 58 -6.11 -5.07 5.11
C ASN A 58 -6.53 -4.13 6.25
N ASP A 59 -5.71 -3.98 7.28
CA ASP A 59 -5.86 -3.04 8.39
C ASP A 59 -5.25 -1.66 8.09
N GLY A 60 -4.68 -1.48 6.90
CA GLY A 60 -4.12 -0.22 6.41
C GLY A 60 -2.60 -0.28 6.23
N GLY A 61 -2.10 0.40 5.21
CA GLY A 61 -0.68 0.42 4.88
C GLY A 61 -0.30 -0.53 3.74
N SER A 62 0.98 -0.47 3.39
CA SER A 62 1.58 -1.26 2.31
C SER A 62 2.76 -2.06 2.86
N GLY A 63 3.10 -3.15 2.18
CA GLY A 63 4.35 -3.85 2.42
C GLY A 63 4.91 -4.45 1.15
N SER A 64 6.08 -5.07 1.28
CA SER A 64 6.75 -5.72 0.15
C SER A 64 7.37 -7.04 0.57
N PHE A 65 7.35 -8.01 -0.35
CA PHE A 65 8.19 -9.19 -0.22
C PHE A 65 9.65 -8.80 -0.38
N VAL A 66 10.46 -9.21 0.59
CA VAL A 66 11.92 -8.98 0.63
C VAL A 66 12.71 -10.29 0.68
N SER A 67 12.03 -11.42 0.52
CA SER A 67 12.62 -12.77 0.48
C SER A 67 11.73 -13.71 -0.35
N PRO A 68 12.32 -14.68 -1.07
CA PRO A 68 11.56 -15.74 -1.74
C PRO A 68 10.81 -16.66 -0.75
N GLU A 69 11.12 -16.56 0.54
CA GLU A 69 10.51 -17.35 1.60
C GLU A 69 9.37 -16.61 2.34
N GLY A 70 8.79 -15.58 1.70
CA GLY A 70 7.61 -14.89 2.20
C GLY A 70 7.89 -13.85 3.29
N LEU A 71 9.14 -13.41 3.48
CA LEU A 71 9.44 -12.30 4.41
C LEU A 71 8.86 -11.00 3.83
N VAL A 72 8.12 -10.26 4.65
CA VAL A 72 7.44 -9.02 4.30
C VAL A 72 7.97 -7.86 5.12
N LEU A 73 8.35 -6.77 4.47
CA LEU A 73 8.71 -5.49 5.09
C LEU A 73 7.53 -4.52 5.04
N THR A 74 7.26 -3.84 6.15
CA THR A 74 6.33 -2.69 6.25
C THR A 74 6.83 -1.72 7.33
N ASN A 75 6.04 -0.71 7.68
CA ASN A 75 6.33 0.22 8.76
C ASN A 75 5.96 -0.34 10.15
N HIS A 76 6.61 0.14 11.20
CA HIS A 76 6.25 -0.19 12.58
C HIS A 76 4.84 0.31 12.91
N HIS A 77 4.48 1.53 12.47
CA HIS A 77 3.14 2.07 12.76
C HIS A 77 2.01 1.23 12.12
N VAL A 78 2.28 0.56 10.99
CA VAL A 78 1.36 -0.42 10.38
C VAL A 78 1.23 -1.66 11.28
N ALA A 79 2.35 -2.13 11.84
CA ALA A 79 2.37 -3.27 12.75
C ALA A 79 1.77 -2.98 14.14
N LEU A 80 1.65 -1.70 14.54
CA LEU A 80 1.33 -1.28 15.91
C LEU A 80 0.06 -1.94 16.46
N GLY A 81 -0.99 -2.04 15.64
CA GLY A 81 -2.23 -2.71 16.05
C GLY A 81 -2.04 -4.18 16.41
N GLN A 82 -1.16 -4.89 15.69
CA GLN A 82 -0.82 -6.29 16.00
C GLN A 82 0.04 -6.40 17.27
N LEU A 83 1.00 -5.48 17.45
CA LEU A 83 1.82 -5.43 18.67
C LEU A 83 0.96 -5.23 19.92
N GLN A 84 -0.02 -4.34 19.86
CA GLN A 84 -0.97 -4.10 20.95
C GLN A 84 -1.79 -5.36 21.27
N LYS A 85 -2.32 -6.05 20.26
CA LYS A 85 -3.11 -7.28 20.44
C LYS A 85 -2.28 -8.44 20.99
N MET A 86 -1.01 -8.53 20.59
CA MET A 86 -0.09 -9.58 21.04
C MET A 86 0.45 -9.33 22.46
N SER A 87 0.42 -8.09 22.94
CA SER A 87 0.96 -7.72 24.24
C SER A 87 0.12 -8.27 25.39
N THR A 88 0.79 -8.61 26.49
CA THR A 88 0.16 -9.05 27.75
C THR A 88 0.56 -8.11 28.89
N PRO A 89 -0.08 -8.18 30.07
CA PRO A 89 0.34 -7.39 31.23
C PRO A 89 1.81 -7.62 31.62
N GLU A 90 2.35 -8.80 31.33
CA GLU A 90 3.73 -9.18 31.62
C GLU A 90 4.71 -8.79 30.50
N ARG A 91 4.23 -8.63 29.27
CA ARG A 91 5.07 -8.31 28.11
C ARG A 91 4.39 -7.38 27.12
N ASP A 92 4.85 -6.14 27.13
CA ASP A 92 4.45 -5.09 26.19
C ASP A 92 5.39 -5.10 24.97
N TYR A 93 4.93 -5.65 23.85
CA TYR A 93 5.68 -5.74 22.61
C TYR A 93 5.79 -4.40 21.87
N VAL A 94 4.94 -3.42 22.20
CA VAL A 94 5.07 -2.06 21.67
C VAL A 94 6.31 -1.42 22.28
N LYS A 95 6.45 -1.49 23.60
CA LYS A 95 7.61 -0.92 24.30
C LYS A 95 8.90 -1.69 24.06
N ALA A 96 8.84 -3.02 24.14
CA ALA A 96 10.03 -3.85 24.13
C ALA A 96 10.45 -4.32 22.74
N GLY A 97 9.68 -4.02 21.70
CA GLY A 97 9.85 -4.62 20.38
C GLY A 97 9.69 -6.15 20.40
N PHE A 98 10.08 -6.78 19.30
CA PHE A 98 9.97 -8.23 19.10
C PHE A 98 11.02 -8.70 18.12
N PHE A 99 11.61 -9.87 18.37
CA PHE A 99 12.51 -10.51 17.42
C PHE A 99 12.45 -12.04 17.56
N ALA A 100 11.96 -12.70 16.52
CA ALA A 100 12.00 -14.15 16.39
C ALA A 100 13.35 -14.60 15.80
N ARG A 101 14.15 -15.34 16.57
CA ARG A 101 15.45 -15.86 16.11
C ARG A 101 15.31 -17.03 15.13
N THR A 102 14.16 -17.69 15.16
CA THR A 102 13.85 -18.85 14.32
C THR A 102 12.39 -18.78 13.87
N ARG A 103 12.04 -19.48 12.78
CA ARG A 103 10.65 -19.54 12.28
C ARG A 103 9.65 -20.04 13.31
N GLY A 104 10.06 -20.98 14.17
CA GLY A 104 9.20 -21.49 15.24
C GLY A 104 8.90 -20.49 16.35
N GLN A 105 9.61 -19.35 16.39
CA GLN A 105 9.40 -18.27 17.34
C GLN A 105 8.60 -17.10 16.75
N GLU A 106 8.28 -17.13 15.45
CA GLU A 106 7.42 -16.12 14.82
C GLU A 106 6.02 -16.19 15.41
N SER A 107 5.45 -15.04 15.76
CA SER A 107 4.18 -14.96 16.49
C SER A 107 3.02 -14.75 15.53
N PRO A 108 1.92 -15.53 15.61
CA PRO A 108 0.77 -15.37 14.74
C PRO A 108 0.02 -14.04 14.97
N CYS A 109 -0.53 -13.49 13.89
CA CYS A 109 -1.36 -12.29 13.85
C CYS A 109 -2.78 -12.68 13.38
N PRO A 110 -3.69 -13.07 14.29
CA PRO A 110 -4.88 -13.88 13.98
C PRO A 110 -5.99 -13.19 13.17
N ASP A 111 -5.88 -11.90 12.91
CA ASP A 111 -6.84 -11.11 12.13
C ASP A 111 -6.22 -10.28 11.01
N LEU A 112 -4.93 -10.49 10.75
CA LEU A 112 -4.20 -9.81 9.69
C LEU A 112 -4.34 -10.57 8.36
N GLU A 113 -4.69 -9.84 7.30
CA GLU A 113 -4.76 -10.35 5.93
C GLU A 113 -3.89 -9.50 5.01
N LEU A 114 -2.96 -10.16 4.30
CA LEU A 114 -2.17 -9.50 3.27
C LEU A 114 -2.69 -9.87 1.89
N ASN A 115 -2.85 -8.87 1.03
CA ASN A 115 -3.40 -9.02 -0.31
C ASN A 115 -2.34 -8.67 -1.37
N GLN A 116 -1.96 -9.65 -2.18
CA GLN A 116 -1.04 -9.49 -3.31
C GLN A 116 -1.84 -9.33 -4.61
N LEU A 117 -1.72 -8.20 -5.30
CA LEU A 117 -2.39 -7.99 -6.58
C LEU A 117 -1.73 -8.89 -7.64
N VAL A 118 -2.44 -9.94 -8.09
CA VAL A 118 -1.89 -10.92 -9.05
C VAL A 118 -2.29 -10.65 -10.50
N SER A 119 -3.42 -9.97 -10.73
CA SER A 119 -3.79 -9.46 -12.05
C SER A 119 -4.86 -8.38 -11.95
N TYR A 120 -5.02 -7.62 -13.02
CA TYR A 120 -6.02 -6.57 -13.17
C TYR A 120 -6.56 -6.57 -14.62
N GLU A 121 -7.80 -6.13 -14.81
CA GLU A 121 -8.47 -6.14 -16.12
C GLU A 121 -9.45 -4.97 -16.20
N ASP A 122 -9.43 -4.20 -17.30
CA ASP A 122 -10.43 -3.18 -17.57
C ASP A 122 -11.79 -3.85 -17.89
N VAL A 123 -12.78 -3.58 -17.05
CA VAL A 123 -14.16 -4.05 -17.18
C VAL A 123 -15.14 -2.89 -17.37
N THR A 124 -14.66 -1.70 -17.70
CA THR A 124 -15.45 -0.47 -17.88
C THR A 124 -16.61 -0.68 -18.83
N SER A 125 -16.34 -1.26 -20.01
CA SER A 125 -17.40 -1.55 -20.99
C SER A 125 -18.47 -2.48 -20.41
N ARG A 126 -18.06 -3.53 -19.68
CA ARG A 126 -18.98 -4.50 -19.07
C ARG A 126 -19.87 -3.88 -18.00
N VAL A 127 -19.35 -2.92 -17.24
CA VAL A 127 -20.11 -2.21 -16.19
C VAL A 127 -21.03 -1.16 -16.79
N LEU A 128 -20.59 -0.41 -17.82
CA LEU A 128 -21.30 0.75 -18.33
C LEU A 128 -22.30 0.46 -19.47
N SER A 129 -22.08 -0.59 -20.28
CA SER A 129 -22.86 -0.80 -21.51
C SER A 129 -24.35 -1.11 -21.27
N GLY A 130 -24.69 -1.67 -20.11
CA GLY A 130 -26.05 -2.09 -19.75
C GLY A 130 -26.83 -1.07 -18.90
N LEU A 131 -26.27 0.12 -18.63
CA LEU A 131 -26.90 1.07 -17.73
C LEU A 131 -28.15 1.72 -18.37
N PRO A 132 -29.26 1.82 -17.62
CA PRO A 132 -30.49 2.41 -18.13
C PRO A 132 -30.32 3.90 -18.42
N LYS A 133 -30.96 4.37 -19.49
CA LYS A 133 -30.96 5.78 -19.90
C LYS A 133 -32.32 6.41 -19.65
N GLY A 134 -32.33 7.71 -19.32
CA GLY A 134 -33.58 8.46 -19.09
C GLY A 134 -34.33 8.10 -17.80
N VAL A 135 -33.67 7.39 -16.88
CA VAL A 135 -34.22 7.05 -15.55
C VAL A 135 -33.56 7.89 -14.45
N PRO A 136 -34.14 7.97 -13.24
CA PRO A 136 -33.50 8.65 -12.11
C PRO A 136 -32.11 8.10 -11.79
N GLN A 137 -31.18 8.97 -11.38
CA GLN A 137 -29.78 8.60 -11.09
C GLN A 137 -29.66 7.45 -10.08
N ALA A 138 -30.56 7.36 -9.10
CA ALA A 138 -30.59 6.26 -8.14
C ALA A 138 -30.72 4.89 -8.82
N GLN A 139 -31.57 4.78 -9.85
CA GLN A 139 -31.74 3.53 -10.59
C GLN A 139 -30.51 3.19 -11.46
N VAL A 140 -29.82 4.22 -12.00
CA VAL A 140 -28.55 4.03 -12.69
C VAL A 140 -27.48 3.50 -11.72
N ASN A 141 -27.42 4.04 -10.51
CA ASN A 141 -26.48 3.60 -9.48
C ASN A 141 -26.78 2.17 -9.01
N ASP A 142 -28.05 1.80 -8.86
CA ASP A 142 -28.46 0.43 -8.54
C ASP A 142 -28.05 -0.56 -9.64
N ALA A 143 -28.31 -0.23 -10.90
CA ALA A 143 -27.88 -1.03 -12.04
C ALA A 143 -26.36 -1.18 -12.11
N ARG A 144 -25.61 -0.11 -11.82
CA ARG A 144 -24.14 -0.13 -11.77
C ARG A 144 -23.62 -1.04 -10.66
N ARG A 145 -24.17 -0.93 -9.45
CA ARG A 145 -23.80 -1.82 -8.33
C ARG A 145 -24.09 -3.28 -8.66
N ALA A 146 -25.22 -3.56 -9.32
CA ALA A 146 -25.56 -4.92 -9.77
C ALA A 146 -24.58 -5.43 -10.83
N ALA A 147 -24.16 -4.60 -11.79
CA ALA A 147 -23.18 -4.95 -12.80
C ALA A 147 -21.80 -5.26 -12.18
N VAL A 148 -21.33 -4.41 -11.27
CA VAL A 148 -20.10 -4.62 -10.49
C VAL A 148 -20.16 -5.94 -9.72
N ALA A 149 -21.22 -6.15 -8.93
CA ALA A 149 -21.40 -7.38 -8.16
C ALA A 149 -21.44 -8.63 -9.05
N GLY A 150 -22.01 -8.51 -10.26
CA GLY A 150 -22.00 -9.58 -11.25
C GLY A 150 -20.59 -9.94 -11.74
N VAL A 151 -19.75 -8.94 -12.02
CA VAL A 151 -18.35 -9.14 -12.43
C VAL A 151 -17.53 -9.78 -11.31
N GLU A 152 -17.66 -9.27 -10.08
CA GLU A 152 -16.97 -9.81 -8.90
C GLU A 152 -17.41 -11.24 -8.60
N LYS A 153 -18.70 -11.52 -8.72
CA LYS A 153 -19.26 -12.86 -8.53
C LYS A 153 -18.72 -13.84 -9.56
N GLU A 154 -18.74 -13.50 -10.85
CA GLU A 154 -18.19 -14.36 -11.90
C GLU A 154 -16.71 -14.69 -11.65
N CYS A 155 -15.94 -13.69 -11.22
CA CYS A 155 -14.53 -13.87 -10.87
C CYS A 155 -14.36 -14.78 -9.64
N SER A 156 -15.15 -14.55 -8.58
CA SER A 156 -15.10 -15.33 -7.34
C SER A 156 -15.57 -16.78 -7.54
N ASP A 157 -16.56 -17.01 -8.41
CA ASP A 157 -17.07 -18.35 -8.75
C ASP A 157 -16.01 -19.20 -9.49
N LYS A 158 -15.00 -18.58 -10.14
CA LYS A 158 -13.82 -19.29 -10.68
C LYS A 158 -12.84 -19.74 -9.60
N GLY A 159 -12.96 -19.20 -8.38
CA GLY A 159 -12.25 -19.62 -7.18
C GLY A 159 -10.80 -19.15 -7.07
N GLY A 160 -10.24 -19.30 -5.87
CA GLY A 160 -8.81 -19.18 -5.59
C GLY A 160 -8.26 -17.76 -5.39
N LEU A 161 -9.00 -16.72 -5.79
CA LEU A 161 -8.58 -15.32 -5.65
C LEU A 161 -9.71 -14.46 -5.08
N ARG A 162 -9.35 -13.41 -4.35
CA ARG A 162 -10.26 -12.32 -4.01
C ARG A 162 -10.41 -11.41 -5.22
N CYS A 163 -11.63 -11.06 -5.58
CA CYS A 163 -11.94 -10.26 -6.75
C CYS A 163 -12.66 -8.99 -6.31
N ASP A 164 -12.04 -7.83 -6.53
CA ASP A 164 -12.61 -6.53 -6.21
C ASP A 164 -12.68 -5.71 -7.51
N VAL A 165 -13.83 -5.13 -7.86
CA VAL A 165 -13.88 -4.12 -8.92
C VAL A 165 -13.56 -2.75 -8.30
N VAL A 166 -12.50 -2.14 -8.81
CA VAL A 166 -12.03 -0.82 -8.41
C VAL A 166 -12.60 0.22 -9.35
N GLU A 167 -13.27 1.23 -8.80
CA GLU A 167 -13.70 2.42 -9.53
C GLU A 167 -12.56 3.42 -9.59
N LEU A 168 -12.18 3.81 -10.80
CA LEU A 168 -11.15 4.84 -11.05
C LEU A 168 -11.79 6.06 -11.71
N TYR A 169 -11.15 7.22 -11.52
CA TYR A 169 -11.53 8.49 -12.15
C TYR A 169 -13.00 8.88 -11.91
N GLN A 170 -13.49 8.71 -10.68
CA GLN A 170 -14.87 9.04 -10.28
C GLN A 170 -15.93 8.34 -11.16
N GLY A 171 -15.68 7.08 -11.51
CA GLY A 171 -16.56 6.28 -12.35
C GLY A 171 -16.34 6.43 -13.84
N GLY A 172 -15.22 7.03 -14.24
CA GLY A 172 -14.73 7.03 -15.61
C GLY A 172 -14.30 5.62 -16.06
N GLU A 173 -13.71 4.85 -15.15
CA GLU A 173 -13.25 3.48 -15.42
C GLU A 173 -13.57 2.53 -14.28
N TYR A 174 -13.68 1.24 -14.62
CA TYR A 174 -13.91 0.12 -13.70
C TYR A 174 -12.92 -0.99 -14.02
N TRP A 175 -12.11 -1.38 -13.04
CA TRP A 175 -11.09 -2.40 -13.22
C TRP A 175 -11.31 -3.56 -12.24
N LEU A 176 -11.30 -4.79 -12.74
CA LEU A 176 -11.36 -5.99 -11.92
C LEU A 176 -9.96 -6.35 -11.42
N TYR A 177 -9.72 -6.16 -10.13
CA TYR A 177 -8.47 -6.52 -9.46
C TYR A 177 -8.61 -7.89 -8.81
N ARG A 178 -7.62 -8.75 -9.01
CA ARG A 178 -7.58 -10.10 -8.45
C ARG A 178 -6.41 -10.23 -7.51
N TYR A 179 -6.69 -10.66 -6.28
CA TYR A 179 -5.71 -10.74 -5.21
C TYR A 179 -5.51 -12.17 -4.73
N LYS A 180 -4.25 -12.55 -4.56
CA LYS A 180 -3.89 -13.68 -3.70
C LYS A 180 -3.91 -13.22 -2.25
N LYS A 181 -4.65 -13.96 -1.44
CA LYS A 181 -4.94 -13.65 -0.04
C LYS A 181 -4.07 -14.50 0.88
N TYR A 182 -3.36 -13.87 1.82
CA TYR A 182 -2.59 -14.55 2.86
C TYR A 182 -3.25 -14.27 4.21
N THR A 183 -3.45 -15.32 5.02
CA THR A 183 -4.13 -15.23 6.33
C THR A 183 -3.39 -15.91 7.48
N ASP A 184 -2.33 -16.69 7.21
CA ASP A 184 -1.35 -17.08 8.24
C ASP A 184 -0.21 -16.08 8.16
N ILE A 185 -0.37 -14.96 8.87
CA ILE A 185 0.64 -13.91 8.94
C ILE A 185 1.29 -13.96 10.31
N ARG A 186 2.61 -13.90 10.34
CA ARG A 186 3.37 -13.95 11.58
C ARG A 186 4.32 -12.78 11.70
N LEU A 187 4.36 -12.17 12.87
CA LEU A 187 5.35 -11.16 13.21
C LEU A 187 6.72 -11.83 13.36
N VAL A 188 7.72 -11.25 12.69
CA VAL A 188 9.12 -11.70 12.70
C VAL A 188 9.96 -10.75 13.53
N MET A 189 9.84 -9.44 13.29
CA MET A 189 10.62 -8.44 13.98
C MET A 189 9.92 -7.08 14.01
N THR A 190 10.06 -6.37 15.13
CA THR A 190 9.80 -4.94 15.24
C THR A 190 10.80 -4.34 16.23
N PRO A 191 11.33 -3.12 15.98
CA PRO A 191 12.10 -2.39 16.98
C PRO A 191 11.20 -1.96 18.15
N GLU A 192 11.81 -1.45 19.22
CA GLU A 192 11.11 -0.76 20.31
C GLU A 192 10.45 0.52 19.78
N VAL A 193 9.29 0.90 20.35
CA VAL A 193 8.59 2.13 19.94
C VAL A 193 9.44 3.40 20.06
N ASP A 194 10.37 3.46 21.01
CA ASP A 194 11.25 4.62 21.20
C ASP A 194 12.22 4.81 20.01
N ALA A 195 12.58 3.72 19.33
CA ALA A 195 13.35 3.76 18.08
C ALA A 195 12.43 3.95 16.88
N ALA A 196 11.30 3.26 16.85
CA ALA A 196 10.39 3.22 15.71
C ALA A 196 9.56 4.50 15.51
N PHE A 197 9.30 5.20 16.60
CA PHE A 197 8.57 6.46 16.65
C PHE A 197 9.41 7.53 17.36
N PHE A 198 10.73 7.49 17.13
CA PHE A 198 11.68 8.46 17.67
C PHE A 198 11.26 9.89 17.31
N GLY A 199 11.33 10.80 18.27
CA GLY A 199 10.84 12.17 18.14
C GLY A 199 9.33 12.33 18.36
N GLY A 200 8.57 11.23 18.32
CA GLY A 200 7.15 11.20 18.63
C GLY A 200 6.28 12.03 17.68
N ASP A 201 5.14 12.48 18.20
CA ASP A 201 4.22 13.38 17.51
C ASP A 201 4.87 14.70 17.06
N PRO A 202 5.77 15.36 17.84
CA PRO A 202 6.45 16.59 17.41
C PRO A 202 7.20 16.46 16.09
N ASP A 203 7.81 15.30 15.83
CA ASP A 203 8.56 15.06 14.61
C ASP A 203 7.64 14.52 13.49
N ASN A 204 6.36 14.23 13.77
CA ASN A 204 5.47 13.61 12.79
C ASN A 204 5.19 14.62 11.67
N PHE A 205 5.25 14.16 10.41
CA PHE A 205 5.19 15.02 9.21
C PHE A 205 6.29 16.09 9.12
N VAL A 206 7.43 15.89 9.79
CA VAL A 206 8.56 16.83 9.79
C VAL A 206 9.82 16.20 9.18
N PHE A 207 10.65 17.04 8.56
CA PHE A 207 12.02 16.72 8.16
C PHE A 207 12.98 17.74 8.81
N PRO A 208 14.18 17.34 9.27
CA PRO A 208 14.75 15.99 9.29
C PRO A 208 14.02 15.01 10.20
N ARG A 209 14.07 13.71 9.87
CA ARG A 209 13.42 12.60 10.60
C ARG A 209 14.44 11.48 10.82
N TYR A 210 14.40 10.85 11.99
CA TYR A 210 15.44 9.90 12.45
C TYR A 210 14.88 8.62 13.07
N ASP A 211 13.60 8.35 12.90
CA ASP A 211 12.98 7.12 13.40
C ASP A 211 13.30 5.91 12.53
N LEU A 212 13.25 4.73 13.15
CA LEU A 212 13.40 3.43 12.50
C LEU A 212 12.03 2.78 12.32
N ASP A 213 11.16 3.43 11.55
CA ASP A 213 9.77 3.01 11.35
C ASP A 213 9.66 1.80 10.40
N PHE A 214 10.00 0.60 10.90
CA PHE A 214 9.92 -0.64 10.15
C PHE A 214 9.43 -1.82 10.99
N ALA A 215 8.83 -2.80 10.33
CA ALA A 215 8.50 -4.10 10.90
C ALA A 215 8.60 -5.20 9.84
N PHE A 216 8.85 -6.42 10.30
CA PHE A 216 8.92 -7.61 9.47
C PHE A 216 7.84 -8.61 9.86
N PHE A 217 7.15 -9.11 8.85
CA PHE A 217 6.20 -10.22 8.93
C PHE A 217 6.62 -11.36 8.01
N ARG A 218 5.94 -12.49 8.11
CA ARG A 218 6.03 -13.61 7.18
C ARG A 218 4.66 -14.16 6.85
N VAL A 219 4.49 -14.60 5.60
CA VAL A 219 3.31 -15.32 5.09
C VAL A 219 3.62 -16.78 4.74
#